data_AF-A0A8H4UXB2-F1
#
_entry.id   AF-A0A8H4UXB2-F1
#
_cell.length_a   1.000
_cell.length_b   1.000
_cell.length_c   1.000
_cell.angle_alpha   90.00
_cell.angle_beta   90.00
_cell.angle_gamma   90.00
#
_symmetry.space_group_name_H-M   'P 1'
#
loop_
_entity.id
_entity.type
_entity.pdbx_description
1 polymer ?
#
loop_
_entity_poly.entity_id
_entity_poly.type
_entity_poly.pdbx_seq_one_letter_code
_entity_poly.pdbx_strand_id
1 'polypeptide(L)'
;MGVLEKLSRKSGVIVGDDVLKLFQYAQEKQFAIPAILIDQNVTSSSTVVASLEAARDLKSPIILQMSQGGAAYFAGKGVANSNQEASIAGAIAGAHYIRSIAPAYGIPVVLHTDHCAK
;
A
#
# COMPACT_ATOMS: atom_id res chain seq x y z
N MET A 1 -17.73 -16.56 5.66
CA MET A 1 -16.46 -16.26 6.33
C MET A 1 -15.65 -15.34 5.42
N GLY A 2 -15.49 -14.08 5.83
CA GLY A 2 -14.75 -13.09 5.06
C GLY A 2 -13.26 -13.13 5.38
N VAL A 3 -12.42 -12.51 4.54
CA VAL A 3 -10.96 -12.45 4.74
C VAL A 3 -10.58 -11.88 6.12
N LEU A 4 -11.40 -10.99 6.68
CA LEU A 4 -11.21 -10.35 7.99
C LEU A 4 -11.25 -11.31 9.18
N GLU A 5 -11.86 -12.50 9.04
CA GLU A 5 -11.91 -13.49 10.13
C GLU A 5 -10.62 -14.30 10.24
N LYS A 6 -9.84 -14.37 9.16
CA LYS A 6 -8.55 -15.08 9.13
C LYS A 6 -7.36 -14.21 9.55
N LEU A 7 -7.54 -12.89 9.65
CA LEU A 7 -6.48 -11.93 9.95
C LEU A 7 -6.48 -11.54 11.43
N SER A 8 -5.28 -11.44 12.02
CA SER A 8 -5.14 -10.91 13.39
C SER A 8 -5.40 -9.40 13.43
N ARG A 9 -4.97 -8.68 12.38
CA ARG A 9 -5.25 -7.27 12.18
C ARG A 9 -6.33 -7.07 11.10
N LYS A 10 -7.52 -6.65 11.54
CA LYS A 10 -8.72 -6.52 10.68
C LYS A 10 -8.76 -5.23 9.87
N SER A 11 -8.11 -4.17 10.36
CA SER A 11 -8.05 -2.87 9.69
C SER A 11 -6.67 -2.25 9.78
N GLY A 12 -6.30 -1.51 8.74
CA GLY A 12 -4.99 -0.87 8.62
C GLY A 12 -3.94 -1.75 7.96
N VAL A 13 -2.68 -1.35 8.12
CA VAL A 13 -1.56 -2.03 7.45
C VAL A 13 -1.25 -3.36 8.14
N ILE A 14 -1.35 -4.45 7.37
CA ILE A 14 -1.05 -5.81 7.81
C ILE A 14 0.43 -6.13 7.57
N VAL A 15 0.99 -7.01 8.40
CA VAL A 15 2.41 -7.38 8.41
C VAL A 15 2.59 -8.84 8.80
N GLY A 16 3.73 -9.43 8.46
CA GLY A 16 4.10 -10.80 8.88
C GLY A 16 3.13 -11.86 8.41
N ASP A 17 2.75 -12.76 9.31
CA ASP A 17 1.89 -13.92 9.02
C ASP A 17 0.52 -13.55 8.45
N ASP A 18 0.00 -12.36 8.75
CA ASP A 18 -1.29 -11.90 8.22
C ASP A 18 -1.23 -11.70 6.70
N VAL A 19 -0.08 -11.29 6.14
CA VAL A 19 0.12 -11.20 4.69
C VAL A 19 0.07 -12.58 4.05
N LEU A 20 0.73 -13.56 4.66
CA LEU A 20 0.73 -14.95 4.18
C LEU A 20 -0.67 -15.56 4.23
N LYS A 21 -1.40 -15.37 5.34
CA LYS A 21 -2.79 -15.83 5.48
C LYS A 21 -3.71 -15.19 4.46
N LEU A 22 -3.52 -13.90 4.15
CA LEU A 22 -4.25 -13.20 3.10
C LEU A 22 -4.02 -13.84 1.74
N PHE A 23 -2.77 -14.14 1.38
CA PHE A 23 -2.45 -14.79 0.10
C PHE A 23 -2.93 -16.23 0.02
N GLN A 24 -2.82 -17.00 1.11
CA GLN A 24 -3.38 -18.36 1.18
C GLN A 24 -4.90 -18.34 1.00
N TYR A 25 -5.59 -17.38 1.62
CA TYR A 25 -7.03 -17.20 1.43
C TYR A 25 -7.38 -16.81 -0.01
N ALA A 26 -6.59 -15.93 -0.63
CA ALA A 26 -6.75 -15.56 -2.04
C ALA A 26 -6.60 -16.77 -2.98
N GLN A 27 -5.63 -17.64 -2.71
CA GLN A 27 -5.46 -18.90 -3.43
C GLN A 27 -6.63 -19.87 -3.19
N GLU A 28 -7.07 -20.05 -1.94
CA GLU A 28 -8.20 -20.94 -1.60
C GLU A 28 -9.51 -20.50 -2.27
N LYS A 29 -9.74 -19.19 -2.35
CA LYS A 29 -10.95 -18.59 -2.93
C LYS A 29 -10.80 -18.16 -4.38
N GLN A 30 -9.66 -18.42 -5.01
CA GLN A 30 -9.39 -18.17 -6.42
C GLN A 30 -9.63 -16.71 -6.84
N PHE A 31 -9.13 -15.76 -6.05
CA PHE A 31 -9.12 -14.34 -6.42
C PHE A 31 -7.71 -13.75 -6.34
N ALA A 32 -7.48 -12.66 -7.08
CA ALA A 32 -6.27 -11.87 -7.02
C ALA A 32 -6.51 -10.57 -6.23
N ILE A 33 -5.48 -10.07 -5.59
CA ILE A 33 -5.53 -8.80 -4.85
C ILE A 33 -4.89 -7.73 -5.73
N PRO A 34 -5.60 -6.64 -6.07
CA PRO A 34 -5.04 -5.58 -6.89
C PRO A 34 -3.90 -4.88 -6.14
N ALA A 35 -2.77 -4.72 -6.83
CA ALA A 35 -1.67 -3.89 -6.39
C ALA A 35 -1.71 -2.55 -7.11
N ILE A 36 -2.15 -1.51 -6.40
CA ILE A 36 -2.24 -0.17 -6.95
C ILE A 36 -0.89 0.53 -6.80
N LEU A 37 -0.29 0.79 -7.94
CA LEU A 37 1.00 1.46 -8.07
C LEU A 37 0.83 2.96 -7.81
N ILE A 38 1.49 3.44 -6.76
CA ILE A 38 1.76 4.84 -6.51
C ILE A 38 2.99 5.19 -7.35
N ASP A 39 2.76 5.47 -8.63
CA ASP A 39 3.77 5.91 -9.61
C ASP A 39 3.58 7.37 -10.00
N GLN A 40 4.56 7.96 -10.70
CA GLN A 40 4.73 9.36 -11.07
C GLN A 40 3.48 10.12 -11.53
N ASN A 41 2.45 9.44 -12.02
CA ASN A 41 1.20 10.07 -12.41
C ASN A 41 0.23 10.32 -11.23
N VAL A 42 0.42 9.64 -10.10
CA VAL A 42 -0.61 9.37 -9.06
C VAL A 42 0.06 9.25 -7.66
N THR A 43 0.81 10.28 -7.23
CA THR A 43 1.83 10.23 -6.15
C THR A 43 1.48 10.94 -4.85
N SER A 44 0.23 11.37 -4.65
CA SER A 44 -0.16 12.19 -3.50
C SER A 44 -1.03 11.43 -2.51
N SER A 45 -1.24 12.02 -1.33
CA SER A 45 -2.26 11.59 -0.37
C SER A 45 -3.62 11.29 -1.00
N SER A 46 -3.97 12.05 -2.06
CA SER A 46 -5.22 11.89 -2.81
C SER A 46 -5.39 10.51 -3.44
N THR A 47 -4.30 9.90 -3.89
CA THR A 47 -4.36 8.68 -4.70
C THR A 47 -4.37 7.43 -3.84
N VAL A 48 -3.66 7.51 -2.71
CA VAL A 48 -3.84 6.61 -1.56
C VAL A 48 -5.31 6.64 -1.13
N VAL A 49 -5.90 7.83 -0.93
CA VAL A 49 -7.30 7.98 -0.52
C VAL A 49 -8.25 7.35 -1.53
N ALA A 50 -8.11 7.63 -2.82
CA ALA A 50 -8.95 7.05 -3.88
C ALA A 50 -8.88 5.51 -3.89
N SER A 51 -7.68 4.96 -3.70
CA SER A 51 -7.47 3.50 -3.66
C SER A 51 -8.08 2.85 -2.42
N LEU A 52 -7.92 3.49 -1.26
CA LEU A 52 -8.51 3.04 0.01
C LEU A 52 -10.04 3.12 -0.01
N GLU A 53 -10.60 4.17 -0.62
CA GLU A 53 -12.03 4.35 -0.79
C GLU A 53 -12.64 3.29 -1.69
N ALA A 54 -12.04 3.04 -2.86
CA ALA A 54 -12.51 1.99 -3.77
C ALA A 54 -12.47 0.60 -3.09
N ALA A 55 -11.41 0.30 -2.35
CA ALA A 55 -11.28 -0.97 -1.64
C ALA A 55 -12.29 -1.12 -0.48
N ARG A 56 -12.58 -0.03 0.25
CA ARG A 56 -13.63 0.01 1.28
C ARG A 56 -15.00 -0.30 0.68
N ASP A 57 -15.35 0.38 -0.41
CA ASP A 57 -16.67 0.26 -1.03
C ASP A 57 -16.89 -1.15 -1.62
N LEU A 58 -15.83 -1.76 -2.13
CA LEU A 58 -15.80 -3.16 -2.59
C LEU A 58 -15.57 -4.18 -1.46
N LYS A 59 -15.43 -3.74 -0.20
CA LYS A 59 -15.14 -4.58 0.98
C LYS A 59 -13.99 -5.58 0.75
N SER A 60 -12.96 -5.12 0.05
CA SER A 60 -11.89 -5.97 -0.47
C SER A 60 -10.52 -5.57 0.10
N PRO A 61 -9.58 -6.54 0.24
CA PRO A 61 -8.20 -6.23 0.57
C PRO A 61 -7.51 -5.51 -0.59
N ILE A 62 -6.51 -4.69 -0.29
CA ILE A 62 -5.74 -3.96 -1.31
C ILE A 62 -4.24 -3.96 -1.00
N ILE A 63 -3.41 -3.96 -2.04
CA ILE A 63 -1.97 -3.73 -1.93
C ILE A 63 -1.70 -2.31 -2.45
N LEU A 64 -1.07 -1.48 -1.62
CA LEU A 64 -0.57 -0.17 -2.02
C LEU A 64 0.94 -0.25 -2.15
N GLN A 65 1.46 0.05 -3.33
CA GLN A 65 2.88 -0.06 -3.62
C GLN A 65 3.49 1.24 -4.12
N MET A 66 4.70 1.58 -3.68
CA MET A 66 5.41 2.77 -4.15
C MET A 66 6.54 2.39 -5.10
N SER A 67 6.57 3.01 -6.28
CA SER A 67 7.72 2.92 -7.19
C SER A 67 8.86 3.82 -6.71
N GLN A 68 10.09 3.58 -7.18
CA GLN A 68 11.23 4.44 -6.86
C GLN A 68 10.94 5.91 -7.23
N GLY A 69 10.33 6.13 -8.39
CA GLY A 69 9.93 7.45 -8.87
C GLY A 69 8.74 8.04 -8.10
N GLY A 70 7.76 7.22 -7.73
CA GLY A 70 6.62 7.62 -6.91
C GLY A 70 7.03 8.04 -5.51
N ALA A 71 7.98 7.30 -4.91
CA ALA A 71 8.56 7.65 -3.62
C ALA A 71 9.34 8.97 -3.69
N ALA A 72 10.17 9.18 -4.72
CA ALA A 72 10.87 10.45 -4.91
C ALA A 72 9.90 11.64 -5.08
N TYR A 73 8.78 11.42 -5.78
CA TYR A 73 7.75 12.44 -5.90
C TYR A 73 7.10 12.75 -4.55
N PHE A 74 6.85 11.73 -3.71
CA PHE A 74 6.26 11.93 -2.38
C PHE A 74 7.16 12.77 -1.46
N ALA A 75 8.48 12.67 -1.63
CA ALA A 75 9.44 13.60 -1.01
C ALA A 75 9.46 15.00 -1.64
N GLY A 76 9.06 15.08 -2.92
CA GLY A 76 9.00 16.31 -3.71
C GLY A 76 10.12 16.38 -4.75
N LYS A 77 9.78 16.76 -5.99
CA LYS A 77 10.74 16.89 -7.10
C LYS A 77 11.85 17.94 -6.87
N GLY A 78 11.70 18.80 -5.87
CA GLY A 78 12.73 19.76 -5.48
C GLY A 78 13.84 19.14 -4.63
N VAL A 79 13.68 17.91 -4.15
CA VAL A 79 14.69 17.19 -3.37
C VAL A 79 15.58 16.40 -4.34
N ALA A 80 16.90 16.55 -4.22
CA ALA A 80 17.84 15.78 -5.00
C ALA A 80 17.72 14.28 -4.67
N ASN A 81 17.79 13.44 -5.70
CA ASN A 81 17.64 11.99 -5.58
C ASN A 81 18.89 11.23 -6.05
N SER A 82 20.06 11.88 -6.00
CA SER A 82 21.31 11.38 -6.56
C SER A 82 21.79 10.08 -5.91
N ASN A 83 21.56 9.90 -4.60
CA ASN A 83 21.81 8.65 -3.88
C ASN A 83 20.52 8.08 -3.27
N GLN A 84 19.39 8.23 -3.99
CA GLN A 84 18.09 7.71 -3.56
C GLN A 84 17.49 8.39 -2.31
N GLU A 85 18.03 9.52 -1.86
CA GLU A 85 17.61 10.17 -0.63
C GLU A 85 16.14 10.60 -0.68
N ALA A 86 15.70 11.16 -1.82
CA ALA A 86 14.30 11.54 -2.01
C ALA A 86 13.39 10.30 -2.03
N SER A 87 13.79 9.22 -2.72
CA SER A 87 13.02 7.98 -2.74
C SER A 87 12.91 7.35 -1.35
N ILE A 88 13.98 7.34 -0.56
CA ILE A 88 13.95 6.79 0.81
C ILE A 88 13.06 7.64 1.71
N ALA A 89 13.27 8.96 1.75
CA ALA A 89 12.50 9.86 2.59
C ALA A 89 11.01 9.86 2.21
N GLY A 90 10.70 9.87 0.92
CA GLY A 90 9.33 9.88 0.43
C GLY A 90 8.62 8.55 0.62
N ALA A 91 9.31 7.41 0.47
CA ALA A 91 8.75 6.10 0.81
C ALA A 91 8.41 6.01 2.30
N ILE A 92 9.27 6.52 3.18
CA ILE A 92 9.02 6.56 4.63
C ILE A 92 7.81 7.46 4.94
N ALA A 93 7.76 8.66 4.36
CA ALA A 93 6.65 9.58 4.55
C ALA A 93 5.31 8.98 4.08
N GLY A 94 5.28 8.37 2.89
CA GLY A 94 4.11 7.68 2.34
C GLY A 94 3.69 6.49 3.21
N ALA A 95 4.65 5.72 3.73
CA ALA A 95 4.38 4.62 4.65
C ALA A 95 3.70 5.11 5.94
N HIS A 96 4.19 6.20 6.54
CA HIS A 96 3.57 6.80 7.72
C HIS A 96 2.16 7.31 7.43
N TYR A 97 1.96 7.97 6.29
CA TYR A 97 0.64 8.44 5.87
C TYR A 97 -0.35 7.27 5.74
N ILE A 98 0.01 6.23 4.97
CA ILE A 98 -0.85 5.06 4.75
C ILE A 98 -1.16 4.36 6.07
N ARG A 99 -0.16 4.16 6.94
CA ARG A 99 -0.36 3.53 8.26
C ARG A 99 -1.30 4.33 9.15
N SER A 100 -1.28 5.65 9.05
CA SER A 100 -2.11 6.53 9.87
C SER A 100 -3.57 6.54 9.41
N ILE A 101 -3.81 6.50 8.09
CA ILE A 101 -5.15 6.64 7.53
C ILE A 101 -5.85 5.30 7.24
N ALA A 102 -5.11 4.23 6.90
CA ALA A 102 -5.71 2.94 6.55
C ALA A 102 -6.68 2.35 7.59
N PRO A 103 -6.46 2.49 8.92
CA PRO A 103 -7.42 2.02 9.93
C PRO A 103 -8.80 2.70 9.82
N ALA A 104 -8.85 3.97 9.39
CA ALA A 104 -10.10 4.73 9.24
C ALA A 104 -10.99 4.18 8.10
N TYR A 105 -10.40 3.52 7.11
CA TYR A 105 -11.13 2.87 6.01
C TYR A 105 -11.63 1.47 6.35
N GLY A 106 -11.21 0.89 7.49
CA GLY A 106 -11.73 -0.40 7.95
C GLY A 106 -11.32 -1.61 7.10
N ILE A 107 -10.29 -1.47 6.25
CA ILE A 107 -9.82 -2.53 5.34
C ILE A 107 -8.39 -2.97 5.68
N PRO A 108 -8.02 -4.22 5.37
CA PRO A 108 -6.65 -4.70 5.45
C PRO A 108 -5.87 -4.20 4.23
N VAL A 109 -4.73 -3.56 4.49
CA VAL A 109 -3.86 -2.98 3.47
C VAL A 109 -2.48 -3.62 3.55
N VAL A 110 -1.97 -4.14 2.44
CA VAL A 110 -0.57 -4.52 2.32
C VAL A 110 0.20 -3.31 1.82
N LEU A 111 1.24 -2.90 2.54
CA LEU A 111 2.14 -1.84 2.11
C LEU A 111 3.38 -2.46 1.45
N HIS A 112 3.66 -2.07 0.21
CA HIS A 112 4.72 -2.65 -0.61
C HIS A 112 5.56 -1.58 -1.31
N THR A 113 6.72 -1.99 -1.85
CA THR A 113 7.57 -1.18 -2.73
C THR A 113 7.77 -1.95 -4.01
N ASP A 114 7.61 -1.28 -5.14
CA ASP A 114 7.70 -1.90 -6.47
C ASP A 114 9.17 -2.15 -6.88
N HIS A 115 9.43 -2.36 -8.17
CA HIS A 115 10.73 -2.70 -8.75
C HIS A 115 11.91 -1.88 -8.17
N CYS A 116 12.92 -2.59 -7.65
CA CYS A 116 14.19 -2.04 -7.19
C CYS A 116 15.34 -2.80 -7.87
N ALA A 117 15.74 -2.33 -9.06
CA ALA A 117 16.86 -2.91 -9.79
C ALA A 117 18.22 -2.58 -9.11
N LYS A 118 19.22 -3.42 -9.36
CA LYS A 118 20.61 -3.23 -8.89
C LYS A 118 21.42 -2.39 -9.85
#